data_AF-A0A920P0L0-F1
#
_entry.id   AF-A0A920P0L0-F1
#
_cell.length_a   1.000
_cell.length_b   1.000
_cell.length_c   1.000
_cell.angle_alpha   90.00
_cell.angle_beta   90.00
_cell.angle_gamma   90.00
#
_symmetry.space_group_name_H-M   'P 1'
#
loop_
_entity.id
_entity.type
_entity.pdbx_description
1 polymer ?
#
loop_
_entity_poly.entity_id
_entity_poly.type
_entity_poly.pdbx_seq_one_letter_code
_entity_poly.pdbx_strand_id
1 'polypeptide(L)'
;MNLNNKNHYTYIDNKTVPIVFIHGVGLDRNMWSPQINYLKNPLYTNIRSPWTWKDSIQKRKFKIKDYVNQLLSLSEFLNLDKFHLVGF
;
A
#
# COMPACT_ATOMS: atom_id res chain seq x y z
N MET A 1 -12.90 -10.96 5.77
CA MET A 1 -11.53 -10.68 6.23
C MET A 1 -11.53 -9.33 6.93
N ASN A 2 -11.00 -9.26 8.16
CA ASN A 2 -10.99 -8.01 8.92
C ASN A 2 -9.78 -7.18 8.47
N LEU A 3 -10.04 -6.07 7.77
CA LEU A 3 -9.02 -5.05 7.52
C LEU A 3 -8.67 -4.46 8.88
N ASN A 4 -7.63 -4.98 9.52
CA ASN A 4 -7.09 -4.38 10.73
C ASN A 4 -6.91 -2.88 10.48
N ASN A 5 -7.42 -2.07 11.40
CA ASN A 5 -7.66 -0.63 11.38
C ASN A 5 -6.40 0.26 11.23
N LYS A 6 -5.37 -0.23 10.52
CA LYS A 6 -4.01 0.34 10.39
C LYS A 6 -3.56 0.55 8.93
N ASN A 7 -4.33 0.08 7.94
CA ASN A 7 -4.03 0.27 6.52
C ASN A 7 -4.56 1.63 6.04
N HIS A 8 -3.69 2.49 5.50
CA HIS A 8 -4.09 3.76 4.90
C HIS A 8 -3.92 3.66 3.38
N TYR A 9 -5.00 3.78 2.62
CA TYR A 9 -4.95 3.84 1.16
C TYR A 9 -5.68 5.08 0.65
N THR A 10 -5.38 5.48 -0.58
CA THR A 10 -6.11 6.52 -1.29
C THR A 10 -6.37 6.00 -2.70
N TYR A 11 -7.61 5.64 -2.97
CA TYR A 11 -7.99 5.09 -4.26
C TYR A 11 -8.79 6.11 -5.05
N ILE A 12 -8.37 6.37 -6.29
CA ILE A 12 -9.15 7.11 -7.28
C ILE A 12 -9.40 6.17 -8.45
N ASP A 13 -10.67 5.88 -8.72
CA ASP A 13 -11.07 5.05 -9.86
C ASP A 13 -11.21 5.92 -11.11
N ASN A 14 -10.21 5.85 -11.99
CA ASN A 14 -10.22 6.53 -13.28
C ASN A 14 -10.64 5.61 -14.44
N LYS A 15 -11.24 4.44 -14.15
CA LYS A 15 -11.62 3.41 -15.14
C LYS A 15 -10.46 2.88 -16.00
N THR A 16 -9.23 2.98 -15.50
CA THR A 16 -8.02 2.45 -16.13
C THR A 16 -7.43 1.34 -15.29
N VAL A 17 -6.43 0.62 -15.83
CA VAL A 17 -5.66 -0.32 -15.02
C VAL A 17 -4.98 0.45 -13.88
N PRO A 18 -5.25 0.10 -12.62
CA PRO A 18 -4.70 0.81 -11.49
C PRO A 18 -3.21 0.54 -11.31
N ILE A 19 -2.51 1.50 -10.71
CA ILE A 19 -1.10 1.40 -10.36
C ILE A 19 -1.01 1.35 -8.84
N VAL A 20 -0.44 0.31 -8.26
CA VAL A 20 -0.23 0.15 -6.81
C VAL A 20 1.19 0.58 -6.49
N PHE A 21 1.33 1.69 -5.79
CA PHE A 21 2.63 2.18 -5.30
C PHE A 21 2.90 1.68 -3.88
N ILE A 22 3.96 0.90 -3.68
CA ILE A 22 4.43 0.41 -2.37
C ILE A 22 5.78 1.05 -2.04
N HIS A 23 6.06 1.32 -0.77
CA HIS A 23 7.34 1.88 -0.34
C HIS A 23 8.02 1.02 0.72
N GLY A 24 9.35 1.10 0.78
CA GLY A 24 10.16 0.43 1.80
C GLY A 24 10.06 1.06 3.21
N VAL A 25 10.78 0.45 4.15
CA VAL A 25 10.84 0.92 5.55
C VAL A 25 11.53 2.29 5.62
N GLY A 26 10.96 3.22 6.40
CA GLY A 26 11.53 4.56 6.61
C GLY A 26 11.15 5.60 5.55
N LEU A 27 10.40 5.19 4.53
CA LEU A 27 9.83 6.08 3.52
C LEU A 27 8.36 6.37 3.83
N ASP A 28 7.83 7.42 3.20
CA ASP A 28 6.42 7.80 3.30
C ASP A 28 5.79 7.98 1.91
N ARG A 29 4.46 8.06 1.87
CA ARG A 29 3.67 8.14 0.62
C ARG A 29 4.04 9.32 -0.29
N ASN A 30 4.55 10.42 0.26
CA ASN A 30 4.88 11.63 -0.47
C ASN A 30 6.10 11.42 -1.38
N MET A 31 6.89 10.35 -1.18
CA MET A 31 7.98 10.00 -2.09
C MET A 31 7.50 9.81 -3.54
N TRP A 32 6.24 9.41 -3.71
CA TRP A 32 5.66 9.16 -5.02
C TRP A 32 5.13 10.44 -5.68
N SER A 33 4.99 11.56 -4.95
CA SER A 33 4.36 12.79 -5.45
C SER A 33 4.80 13.21 -6.88
N PRO A 34 6.09 13.10 -7.28
CA PRO A 34 6.48 13.36 -8.67
C PRO A 34 5.83 12.41 -9.69
N GLN A 35 5.87 11.10 -9.45
CA GLN A 35 5.25 10.07 -10.30
C GLN A 35 3.73 10.24 -10.35
N ILE A 36 3.14 10.54 -9.18
CA ILE A 36 1.72 10.83 -9.03
C ILE A 36 1.27 11.97 -9.95
N ASN A 37 1.98 13.09 -9.86
CA ASN A 37 1.66 14.30 -10.60
C ASN A 37 1.88 14.11 -12.11
N TYR A 38 2.87 13.30 -12.50
CA TYR A 38 3.15 13.02 -13.90
C TYR A 38 2.12 12.10 -14.56
N LEU A 39 1.76 10.99 -13.88
CA LEU A 39 0.93 9.94 -14.47
C LEU A 39 -0.55 10.35 -14.57
N LYS A 40 -1.00 11.36 -13.81
CA LYS A 40 -2.38 11.90 -13.81
C LYS A 40 -3.49 10.86 -13.60
N ASN A 41 -3.16 9.62 -13.25
CA ASN A 41 -4.06 8.50 -13.09
C ASN A 41 -3.64 7.67 -11.88
N PRO A 42 -4.40 7.68 -10.77
CA PRO A 42 -3.92 6.85 -9.68
C PRO A 42 -4.90 6.07 -8.84
N LEU A 43 -4.55 4.79 -8.75
CA LEU A 43 -4.70 4.07 -7.51
C LEU A 43 -3.44 4.35 -6.66
N TYR A 44 -3.59 4.55 -5.35
CA TYR A 44 -2.45 4.65 -4.41
C TYR A 44 -2.74 3.82 -3.18
N THR A 45 -1.89 2.84 -2.91
CA THR A 45 -2.07 1.97 -1.76
C THR A 45 -0.81 1.99 -0.94
N ASN A 46 -0.77 2.82 0.09
CA ASN A 46 0.32 2.75 1.05
C ASN A 46 0.15 1.46 1.87
N ILE A 47 0.94 0.44 1.55
CA ILE A 47 1.18 -0.65 2.48
C ILE A 47 2.11 -0.09 3.55
N ARG A 48 1.50 0.50 4.59
CA ARG A 48 2.24 1.08 5.70
C ARG A 48 3.08 -0.01 6.34
N SER A 49 4.40 0.19 6.34
CA SER A 49 5.26 -0.57 7.24
C SER A 49 4.81 -0.32 8.69
N PRO A 50 4.62 -1.35 9.52
CA PRO A 50 4.00 -1.25 10.85
C PRO A 50 4.79 -0.43 11.89
N TRP A 51 5.84 0.29 11.50
CA TRP A 51 6.68 1.09 12.38
C TRP A 51 6.06 2.46 12.64
N THR A 52 4.93 2.49 13.34
CA THR A 52 4.65 3.62 14.23
C THR A 52 5.33 3.35 15.57
N TRP A 53 6.12 4.29 16.05
CA TRP A 53 6.87 4.30 17.33
C TRP A 53 6.10 3.74 18.55
N LYS A 54 4.77 3.77 18.50
CA LYS A 54 3.85 3.35 19.57
C LYS A 54 3.59 1.83 19.67
N ASP A 55 3.91 1.04 18.64
CA ASP A 55 3.71 -0.43 18.63
C ASP A 55 4.95 -1.22 19.15
N SER A 56 5.92 -0.53 19.76
CA SER A 56 7.24 -1.03 20.20
C SER A 56 7.22 -2.12 21.29
N ILE A 57 6.05 -2.53 21.79
CA ILE A 57 5.93 -3.46 22.94
C ILE A 57 5.85 -4.93 22.52
N GLN A 58 5.55 -5.25 21.26
CA GLN A 58 5.65 -6.62 20.75
C GLN A 58 6.55 -6.64 19.52
N LYS A 59 7.80 -7.09 19.68
CA LYS A 59 8.75 -7.37 18.59
C LYS A 59 8.25 -8.52 17.71
N ARG A 60 7.10 -8.36 17.07
CA ARG A 60 6.65 -9.29 16.04
C ARG A 60 7.58 -9.10 14.85
N LYS A 61 8.45 -10.08 14.60
CA LYS A 61 9.25 -10.13 13.37
C LYS A 61 8.29 -10.31 12.20
N PHE A 62 8.02 -9.23 11.47
CA PHE A 62 7.24 -9.29 10.24
C PHE A 62 8.00 -10.10 9.19
N LYS A 63 7.30 -11.02 8.53
CA LYS A 63 7.82 -11.80 7.40
C LYS A 63 7.34 -11.18 6.09
N ILE A 64 8.06 -11.42 5.00
CA ILE A 64 7.63 -11.01 3.64
C ILE A 64 6.19 -11.47 3.36
N LYS A 65 5.82 -12.67 3.82
CA LYS A 65 4.45 -13.20 3.69
C LYS A 65 3.38 -12.30 4.32
N ASP A 66 3.67 -11.62 5.42
CA ASP A 66 2.72 -10.71 6.06
C ASP A 66 2.43 -9.48 5.17
N TYR A 67 3.42 -9.00 4.40
CA TYR A 67 3.24 -7.90 3.44
C TYR A 67 2.51 -8.35 2.18
N VAL A 68 2.82 -9.54 1.67
CA VAL A 68 2.10 -10.14 0.53
C VAL A 68 0.62 -10.31 0.87
N ASN A 69 0.31 -10.84 2.05
CA ASN A 69 -1.07 -11.00 2.50
C ASN A 69 -1.79 -9.65 2.61
N GLN A 70 -1.12 -8.60 3.07
CA GLN A 70 -1.71 -7.25 3.11
C GLN A 70 -2.02 -6.72 1.71
N LEU A 71 -1.12 -6.88 0.74
CA LEU A 71 -1.34 -6.47 -0.65
C LEU A 71 -2.53 -7.23 -1.27
N LEU A 72 -2.59 -8.55 -1.05
CA LEU A 72 -3.68 -9.40 -1.54
C LEU A 72 -5.02 -9.00 -0.95
N SER A 73 -5.11 -8.88 0.38
CA SER A 73 -6.36 -8.46 1.03
C SER A 73 -6.83 -7.08 0.60
N LEU A 74 -5.90 -6.15 0.31
CA LEU A 74 -6.26 -4.84 -0.20
C LEU A 74 -6.74 -4.91 -1.66
N SER A 75 -6.11 -5.75 -2.48
CA SER A 75 -6.51 -5.97 -3.87
C SER A 75 -7.90 -6.58 -3.96
N GLU A 76 -8.18 -7.59 -3.13
CA GLU A 76 -9.51 -8.21 -3.01
C GLU A 76 -10.56 -7.20 -2.52
N PHE A 77 -10.24 -6.40 -1.48
CA PHE A 77 -11.17 -5.41 -0.94
C PHE A 77 -11.55 -4.33 -1.97
N LEU A 78 -10.60 -3.93 -2.82
CA LEU A 78 -10.82 -2.94 -3.88
C LEU A 78 -11.36 -3.56 -5.18
N ASN A 79 -11.60 -4.88 -5.23
CA ASN A 79 -11.99 -5.64 -6.43
C ASN A 79 -11.05 -5.38 -7.62
N LEU A 80 -9.73 -5.43 -7.38
CA LEU A 80 -8.73 -5.21 -8.42
C LEU A 80 -8.42 -6.52 -9.15
N ASP A 81 -8.99 -6.72 -10.33
CA ASP A 81 -8.70 -7.89 -11.17
C ASP A 81 -7.27 -7.85 -11.76
N LYS A 82 -6.72 -6.65 -11.95
CA LYS A 82 -5.35 -6.42 -12.45
C LYS A 82 -4.84 -5.06 -12.00
N PHE A 83 -3.53 -4.95 -11.78
CA PHE A 83 -2.86 -3.69 -11.47
C PHE A 83 -1.38 -3.75 -11.84
N HIS A 84 -0.76 -2.59 -12.02
CA HIS A 84 0.71 -2.45 -12.11
C HIS A 84 1.28 -2.27 -10.71
N LEU A 85 2.27 -3.06 -10.30
CA LEU A 85 2.94 -2.91 -9.01
C LEU A 85 4.23 -2.11 -9.19
N VAL A 86 4.38 -1.00 -8.44
CA VAL A 86 5.57 -0.14 -8.45
C VAL A 86 6.09 -0.03 -7.03
N GLY A 87 7.37 -0.30 -6.81
CA GLY A 87 7.96 -0.26 -5.47
C GLY A 87 9.47 -0.13 -5.43
N PHE A 88 9.96 0.17 -4.23
CA PHE A 88 11.37 0.15 -3.82
C PHE A 88 11.55 -0.81 -2.65
#